data_AF-A0A2H4VPC2-F1
#
_entry.id   AF-A0A2H4VPC2-F1
#
_cell.length_a   1.000
_cell.length_b   1.000
_cell.length_c   1.000
_cell.angle_alpha   90.00
_cell.angle_beta   90.00
_cell.angle_gamma   90.00
#
_symmetry.space_group_name_H-M   'P 1'
#
loop_
_entity.id
_entity.type
_entity.pdbx_description
1 polymer ?
#
loop_
_entity_poly.entity_id
_entity_poly.type
_entity_poly.pdbx_seq_one_letter_code
_entity_poly.pdbx_strand_id
1 'polypeptide(L)'
;MGISSADVINPGEKNVPFSYQISNIQDYPDYVFILHGTPNPSIEVLNSSEFSFYKLSTCSIYAVPRNVYNEVQIDQMDETQMSEFLKNDSRVARSSLKLEGTYGNVNEANPLETALIILNIKSIQGNNLDIQKEKIIYGYNNGLKVEKPFQSQNQTPEPTSPGPSWDYYIYFIVLPIIALGIIVFIIIRRKTS
;
A
#
# COMPACT_ATOMS: atom_id res chain seq x y z
N MET A 1 -2.42 -31.75 22.81
CA MET A 1 -2.26 -30.35 23.25
C MET A 1 -1.96 -29.53 22.01
N GLY A 2 -2.97 -28.82 21.49
CA GLY A 2 -2.80 -28.00 20.29
C GLY A 2 -2.14 -26.68 20.67
N ILE A 3 -0.97 -26.41 20.10
CA ILE A 3 -0.35 -25.09 20.18
C ILE A 3 -1.22 -24.18 19.30
N SER A 4 -2.08 -23.39 19.92
CA SER A 4 -2.69 -22.24 19.27
C SER A 4 -1.57 -21.26 19.01
N SER A 5 -0.98 -21.31 17.82
CA SER A 5 -0.02 -20.31 17.38
C SER A 5 -0.81 -19.08 16.96
N ALA A 6 -1.17 -18.25 17.94
CA ALA A 6 -1.75 -16.95 17.68
C ALA A 6 -0.67 -16.09 17.02
N ASP A 7 -0.81 -15.79 15.72
CA ASP A 7 -0.07 -14.76 14.96
C ASP A 7 1.18 -14.19 15.64
N VAL A 8 2.21 -15.03 15.85
CA VAL A 8 3.37 -14.65 16.65
C VAL A 8 4.32 -13.84 15.78
N ILE A 9 4.46 -12.56 16.09
CA ILE A 9 5.64 -11.80 15.69
C ILE A 9 6.80 -12.33 16.54
N ASN A 10 7.88 -12.79 15.91
CA ASN A 10 9.01 -13.31 16.67
C ASN A 10 9.64 -12.19 17.51
N PRO A 11 10.20 -12.50 18.71
CA PRO A 11 10.94 -11.51 19.48
C PRO A 11 12.04 -10.87 18.64
N GLY A 12 12.08 -9.52 18.59
CA GLY A 12 13.03 -8.77 17.76
C GLY A 12 12.58 -8.56 16.31
N GLU A 13 11.36 -8.95 15.96
CA GLU A 13 10.70 -8.59 14.70
C GLU A 13 9.53 -7.61 14.93
N LYS A 14 9.18 -6.89 13.87
CA LYS A 14 7.97 -6.09 13.77
C LYS A 14 7.24 -6.37 12.46
N ASN A 15 5.93 -6.17 12.47
CA ASN A 15 5.11 -6.18 11.25
C ASN A 15 5.20 -4.82 10.55
N VAL A 16 5.21 -4.83 9.21
CA VAL A 16 5.13 -3.64 8.38
C VAL A 16 3.69 -3.49 7.88
N PRO A 17 2.92 -2.49 8.35
CA PRO A 17 1.63 -2.12 7.77
C PRO A 17 1.66 -2.10 6.25
N PHE A 18 0.70 -2.82 5.65
CA PHE A 18 0.64 -3.06 4.22
C PHE A 18 -0.75 -2.71 3.68
N SER A 19 -0.77 -1.82 2.70
CA SER A 19 -2.02 -1.32 2.10
C SER A 19 -1.90 -1.21 0.58
N TYR A 20 -3.06 -1.02 -0.06
CA TYR A 20 -3.21 -0.81 -1.48
C TYR A 20 -4.03 0.44 -1.75
N GLN A 21 -3.84 1.04 -2.92
CA GLN A 21 -4.68 2.14 -3.41
C GLN A 21 -4.79 2.06 -4.93
N ILE A 22 -5.96 2.35 -5.50
CA ILE A 22 -6.15 2.45 -6.95
C ILE A 22 -6.00 3.92 -7.35
N SER A 23 -4.96 4.26 -8.12
CA SER A 23 -4.60 5.66 -8.44
C SER A 23 -5.56 6.33 -9.42
N ASN A 24 -6.21 5.55 -10.28
CA ASN A 24 -7.05 6.04 -11.37
C ASN A 24 -8.50 5.54 -11.32
N ILE A 25 -9.00 5.23 -10.13
CA ILE A 25 -10.38 4.73 -9.97
C ILE A 25 -11.44 5.72 -10.46
N GLN A 26 -11.18 7.02 -10.30
CA GLN A 26 -12.05 8.11 -10.74
C GLN A 26 -12.22 8.19 -12.26
N ASP A 27 -11.31 7.59 -13.02
CA ASP A 27 -11.37 7.57 -14.49
C ASP A 27 -12.44 6.57 -15.00
N TYR A 28 -13.02 5.76 -14.09
CA TYR A 28 -14.02 4.73 -14.39
C TYR A 28 -15.32 4.94 -13.56
N PRO A 29 -16.02 6.08 -13.70
CA PRO A 29 -17.17 6.43 -12.86
C PRO A 29 -18.39 5.50 -13.05
N ASP A 30 -18.49 4.86 -14.20
CA ASP A 30 -19.57 3.93 -14.57
C ASP A 30 -19.40 2.54 -13.93
N TYR A 31 -18.30 2.32 -13.20
CA TYR A 31 -18.03 1.07 -12.51
C TYR A 31 -18.00 1.27 -10.98
N VAL A 32 -18.38 0.21 -10.27
CA VAL A 32 -18.18 0.05 -8.83
C VAL A 32 -17.12 -1.02 -8.66
N PHE A 33 -16.03 -0.66 -7.98
CA PHE A 33 -14.94 -1.59 -7.71
C PHE A 33 -15.16 -2.27 -6.37
N ILE A 34 -15.01 -3.59 -6.37
CA ILE A 34 -15.29 -4.43 -5.21
C ILE A 34 -14.05 -5.26 -4.91
N LEU A 35 -13.61 -5.23 -3.65
CA LEU A 35 -12.66 -6.17 -3.09
C LEU A 35 -13.43 -7.33 -2.46
N HIS A 36 -13.06 -8.55 -2.83
CA HIS A 36 -13.60 -9.76 -2.22
C HIS A 36 -12.49 -10.80 -2.08
N GLY A 37 -12.43 -11.45 -0.92
CA GLY A 37 -11.44 -12.49 -0.63
C GLY A 37 -11.85 -13.39 0.52
N THR A 38 -11.22 -14.55 0.58
CA THR A 38 -11.43 -15.54 1.64
C THR A 38 -10.18 -15.60 2.52
N PRO A 39 -10.30 -15.59 3.86
CA PRO A 39 -11.54 -15.52 4.65
C PRO A 39 -12.16 -14.12 4.78
N ASN A 40 -11.43 -13.03 4.50
CA ASN A 40 -11.95 -11.66 4.58
C ASN A 40 -11.28 -10.73 3.55
N PRO A 41 -11.94 -9.65 3.10
CA PRO A 41 -13.31 -9.24 3.43
C PRO A 41 -14.33 -10.01 2.58
N SER A 42 -15.52 -10.23 3.16
CA SER A 42 -16.67 -10.75 2.42
C SER A 42 -17.03 -9.82 1.26
N ILE A 43 -17.03 -8.51 1.50
CA ILE A 43 -17.14 -7.49 0.46
C ILE A 43 -16.64 -6.14 0.97
N GLU A 44 -15.92 -5.41 0.14
CA GLU A 44 -15.58 -4.00 0.39
C GLU A 44 -15.67 -3.20 -0.91
N VAL A 45 -16.43 -2.11 -0.89
CA VAL A 45 -16.53 -1.20 -2.03
C VAL A 45 -15.33 -0.25 -2.01
N LEU A 46 -14.50 -0.33 -3.05
CA LEU A 46 -13.29 0.45 -3.16
C LEU A 46 -13.57 1.86 -3.70
N ASN A 47 -12.78 2.81 -3.22
CA ASN A 47 -12.74 4.19 -3.68
C ASN A 47 -11.27 4.63 -3.82
N SER A 48 -11.00 5.94 -3.90
CA SER A 48 -9.64 6.46 -4.03
C SER A 48 -8.78 6.38 -2.77
N SER A 49 -9.32 5.88 -1.65
CA SER A 49 -8.62 5.74 -0.38
C SER A 49 -7.76 4.48 -0.34
N GLU A 50 -6.84 4.43 0.63
CA GLU A 50 -6.09 3.22 0.93
C GLU A 50 -7.02 2.15 1.53
N PHE A 51 -6.77 0.89 1.17
CA PHE A 51 -7.45 -0.28 1.73
C PHE A 51 -6.44 -1.36 2.11
N SER A 52 -6.83 -2.17 3.09
CA SER A 52 -6.03 -3.30 3.57
C SER A 52 -6.97 -4.40 4.04
N PHE A 53 -6.49 -5.63 4.11
CA PHE A 53 -7.32 -6.77 4.46
C PHE A 53 -6.54 -7.78 5.29
N TYR A 54 -7.25 -8.76 5.86
CA TYR A 54 -6.65 -9.72 6.76
C TYR A 54 -5.52 -10.50 6.09
N LYS A 55 -4.38 -10.63 6.78
CA LYS A 55 -3.11 -11.09 6.22
C LYS A 55 -3.11 -12.48 5.58
N LEU A 56 -3.99 -13.38 6.03
CA LEU A 56 -4.11 -14.73 5.48
C LEU A 56 -5.11 -14.80 4.32
N SER A 57 -5.70 -13.68 3.94
CA SER A 57 -6.68 -13.62 2.87
C SER A 57 -6.02 -13.42 1.53
N THR A 58 -6.58 -14.08 0.52
CA THR A 58 -6.25 -13.81 -0.87
C THR A 58 -7.44 -13.09 -1.48
N CYS A 59 -7.23 -11.84 -1.89
CA CYS A 59 -8.30 -11.01 -2.44
C CYS A 59 -8.14 -10.82 -3.95
N SER A 60 -9.26 -10.62 -4.62
CA SER A 60 -9.35 -10.17 -6.00
C SER A 60 -10.19 -8.89 -6.07
N ILE A 61 -9.87 -8.05 -7.04
CA ILE A 61 -10.67 -6.86 -7.36
C ILE A 61 -11.60 -7.20 -8.52
N TYR A 62 -12.85 -6.76 -8.41
CA TYR A 62 -13.88 -6.87 -9.41
C TYR A 62 -14.34 -5.46 -9.80
N ALA A 63 -14.71 -5.27 -11.05
CA ALA A 63 -15.38 -4.08 -11.54
C ALA A 63 -16.78 -4.46 -12.04
N VAL A 64 -17.80 -3.90 -11.39
CA VAL A 64 -19.20 -4.14 -11.70
C VAL A 64 -19.78 -2.87 -12.31
N PRO A 65 -20.39 -2.92 -13.52
CA PRO A 65 -21.10 -1.77 -14.05
C PRO A 65 -22.12 -1.24 -13.04
N ARG A 66 -22.18 0.07 -12.84
CA ARG A 66 -23.00 0.70 -11.78
C ARG A 66 -24.48 0.37 -11.91
N ASN A 67 -24.98 0.28 -13.13
CA ASN A 67 -26.36 -0.15 -13.40
C ASN A 67 -26.62 -1.58 -12.91
N VAL A 68 -25.70 -2.51 -13.18
CA VAL A 68 -25.78 -3.90 -12.71
C VAL A 68 -25.70 -3.95 -11.19
N TYR A 69 -24.72 -3.25 -10.59
CA TYR A 69 -24.56 -3.17 -9.14
C TYR A 69 -25.84 -2.74 -8.42
N ASN A 70 -26.51 -1.71 -8.94
CA ASN A 70 -27.77 -1.20 -8.38
C ASN A 70 -28.96 -2.16 -8.61
N GLU A 71 -28.96 -2.92 -9.70
CA GLU A 71 -30.01 -3.88 -10.03
C GLU A 71 -29.98 -5.10 -9.11
N VAL A 72 -28.79 -5.67 -8.91
CA VAL A 72 -28.64 -6.97 -8.24
C VAL A 72 -28.70 -6.89 -6.71
N GLN A 73 -28.63 -5.70 -6.11
CA GLN A 73 -28.69 -5.48 -4.65
C GLN A 73 -27.73 -6.42 -3.90
N ILE A 74 -26.45 -6.31 -4.25
CA ILE A 74 -25.33 -7.09 -3.70
C ILE A 74 -25.35 -7.14 -2.17
N ASP A 75 -25.72 -6.05 -1.51
CA ASP A 75 -25.83 -5.94 -0.06
C ASP A 75 -26.85 -6.90 0.58
N GLN A 76 -27.76 -7.48 -0.21
CA GLN A 76 -28.76 -8.44 0.25
C GLN A 76 -28.40 -9.90 -0.06
N MET A 77 -27.33 -10.14 -0.83
CA MET A 77 -26.89 -11.50 -1.15
C MET A 77 -26.17 -12.13 0.05
N ASP A 78 -26.36 -13.44 0.24
CA ASP A 78 -25.47 -14.20 1.12
C ASP A 78 -24.06 -14.36 0.51
N GLU A 79 -23.09 -14.81 1.31
CA GLU A 79 -21.70 -14.94 0.87
C GLU A 79 -21.53 -15.89 -0.34
N THR A 80 -22.38 -16.92 -0.45
CA THR A 80 -22.30 -17.89 -1.55
C THR A 80 -22.83 -17.27 -2.84
N GLN A 81 -24.02 -16.67 -2.78
CA GLN A 81 -24.64 -15.94 -3.88
C GLN A 81 -23.73 -14.81 -4.38
N MET A 82 -23.12 -14.07 -3.46
CA MET A 82 -22.14 -13.02 -3.75
C MET A 82 -20.94 -13.55 -4.53
N SER A 83 -20.32 -14.61 -3.99
CA SER A 83 -19.15 -15.24 -4.61
C SER A 83 -19.49 -15.80 -5.99
N GLU A 84 -20.67 -16.39 -6.16
CA GLU A 84 -21.14 -16.88 -7.47
C GLU A 84 -21.37 -15.73 -8.45
N PHE A 85 -22.04 -14.66 -8.03
CA PHE A 85 -22.25 -13.48 -8.87
C PHE A 85 -20.91 -12.89 -9.34
N LEU A 86 -19.99 -12.63 -8.41
CA LEU A 86 -18.69 -12.02 -8.74
C LEU A 86 -17.81 -12.91 -9.64
N LYS A 87 -17.92 -14.23 -9.52
CA LYS A 87 -17.08 -15.18 -10.28
C LYS A 87 -17.69 -15.59 -11.62
N ASN A 88 -19.02 -15.62 -11.74
CA ASN A 88 -19.70 -16.28 -12.85
C ASN A 88 -20.58 -15.35 -13.70
N ASP A 89 -21.00 -14.18 -13.20
CA ASP A 89 -21.85 -13.27 -13.99
C ASP A 89 -21.03 -12.67 -15.14
N SER A 90 -21.61 -12.69 -16.35
CA SER A 90 -20.91 -12.25 -17.56
C SER A 90 -20.70 -10.74 -17.63
N ARG A 91 -21.37 -9.97 -16.77
CA ARG A 91 -21.30 -8.51 -16.71
C ARG A 91 -20.25 -8.02 -15.71
N VAL A 92 -19.67 -8.92 -14.91
CA VAL A 92 -18.66 -8.59 -13.90
C VAL A 92 -17.27 -8.77 -14.51
N ALA A 93 -16.47 -7.72 -14.46
CA ALA A 93 -15.06 -7.79 -14.81
C ALA A 93 -14.21 -8.19 -13.62
N ARG A 94 -13.37 -9.21 -13.78
CA ARG A 94 -12.53 -9.74 -12.72
C ARG A 94 -11.05 -9.48 -13.01
N SER A 95 -10.31 -9.08 -11.98
CA SER A 95 -8.86 -8.99 -12.05
C SER A 95 -8.20 -10.37 -11.94
N SER A 96 -7.18 -10.59 -12.77
CA SER A 96 -6.26 -11.73 -12.64
C SER A 96 -5.20 -11.52 -11.54
N LEU A 97 -5.07 -10.28 -11.03
CA LEU A 97 -4.14 -9.93 -9.97
C LEU A 97 -4.65 -10.45 -8.63
N LYS A 98 -3.84 -11.29 -7.98
CA LYS A 98 -4.06 -11.69 -6.58
C LYS A 98 -3.33 -10.71 -5.66
N LEU A 99 -4.05 -10.22 -4.67
CA LEU A 99 -3.51 -9.32 -3.66
C LEU A 99 -3.14 -10.11 -2.40
N GLU A 100 -1.96 -9.83 -1.87
CA GLU A 100 -1.45 -10.41 -0.62
C GLU A 100 -1.80 -9.48 0.55
N GLY A 101 -2.20 -10.05 1.70
CA GLY A 101 -2.64 -9.26 2.85
C GLY A 101 -1.51 -8.82 3.79
N THR A 102 -0.26 -9.16 3.49
CA THR A 102 0.88 -8.82 4.34
C THR A 102 2.14 -8.57 3.52
N TYR A 103 2.95 -7.63 3.98
CA TYR A 103 4.31 -7.44 3.51
C TYR A 103 5.28 -8.47 4.12
N GLY A 104 4.99 -8.91 5.35
CA GLY A 104 5.85 -9.78 6.14
C GLY A 104 6.46 -9.07 7.36
N ASN A 105 7.23 -9.84 8.13
CA ASN A 105 7.94 -9.33 9.29
C ASN A 105 9.35 -8.84 8.90
N VAL A 106 9.81 -7.80 9.57
CA VAL A 106 11.18 -7.32 9.48
C VAL A 106 11.80 -7.26 10.86
N ASN A 107 13.13 -7.27 10.96
CA ASN A 107 13.80 -7.02 12.24
C ASN A 107 13.37 -5.65 12.82
N GLU A 108 13.23 -5.53 14.13
CA GLU A 108 12.85 -4.26 14.79
C GLU A 108 13.77 -3.09 14.43
N ALA A 109 15.06 -3.35 14.22
CA ALA A 109 16.03 -2.34 13.81
C ALA A 109 15.89 -1.90 12.34
N ASN A 110 15.08 -2.61 11.55
CA ASN A 110 14.80 -2.22 10.16
C ASN A 110 14.01 -0.89 10.16
N PRO A 111 14.49 0.15 9.44
CA PRO A 111 13.84 1.46 9.46
C PRO A 111 12.50 1.50 8.72
N LEU A 112 12.13 0.44 7.99
CA LEU A 112 10.85 0.36 7.27
C LEU A 112 9.67 0.36 8.25
N GLU A 113 8.69 1.21 7.98
CA GLU A 113 7.47 1.36 8.78
C GLU A 113 6.20 1.05 8.01
N THR A 114 6.13 1.39 6.72
CA THR A 114 4.91 1.17 5.92
C THR A 114 5.26 0.77 4.50
N ALA A 115 4.37 0.03 3.86
CA ALA A 115 4.45 -0.34 2.46
C ALA A 115 3.06 -0.17 1.82
N LEU A 116 2.95 0.76 0.87
CA LEU A 116 1.71 1.02 0.12
C LEU A 116 1.91 0.66 -1.35
N ILE A 117 1.12 -0.28 -1.87
CA ILE A 117 1.10 -0.60 -3.30
C ILE A 117 0.07 0.29 -4.03
N ILE A 118 0.55 0.99 -5.05
CA ILE A 118 -0.29 1.74 -5.97
C ILE A 118 -0.65 0.82 -7.14
N LEU A 119 -1.96 0.63 -7.31
CA LEU A 119 -2.57 -0.10 -8.40
C LEU A 119 -3.06 0.87 -9.47
N ASN A 120 -2.96 0.48 -10.72
CA ASN A 120 -3.43 1.27 -11.85
C ASN A 120 -4.24 0.37 -12.80
N ILE A 121 -5.47 0.79 -13.09
CA ILE A 121 -6.35 0.12 -14.04
C ILE A 121 -5.89 0.51 -15.45
N LYS A 122 -5.56 -0.49 -16.26
CA LYS A 122 -5.15 -0.31 -17.65
C LYS A 122 -6.33 -0.41 -18.59
N SER A 123 -7.23 -1.36 -18.35
CA SER A 123 -8.46 -1.52 -19.14
C SER A 123 -9.50 -2.36 -18.43
N ILE A 124 -10.75 -2.18 -18.85
CA ILE A 124 -11.88 -3.05 -18.51
C ILE A 124 -12.51 -3.47 -19.84
N GLN A 125 -12.46 -4.76 -20.17
CA GLN A 125 -12.96 -5.28 -21.45
C GLN A 125 -13.72 -6.58 -21.21
N GLY A 126 -15.04 -6.54 -21.44
CA GLY A 126 -15.92 -7.65 -21.08
C GLY A 126 -15.76 -8.01 -19.60
N ASN A 127 -15.44 -9.26 -19.33
CA ASN A 127 -15.25 -9.79 -17.98
C ASN A 127 -13.81 -9.68 -17.45
N ASN A 128 -12.93 -8.96 -18.16
CA ASN A 128 -11.53 -8.83 -17.78
C ASN A 128 -11.26 -7.42 -17.25
N LEU A 129 -10.76 -7.35 -16.02
CA LEU A 129 -10.20 -6.14 -15.41
C LEU A 129 -8.67 -6.25 -15.44
N ASP A 130 -8.02 -5.55 -16.36
CA ASP A 130 -6.56 -5.41 -16.36
C ASP A 130 -6.18 -4.30 -15.40
N ILE A 131 -5.75 -4.70 -14.20
CA ILE A 131 -5.24 -3.83 -13.15
C ILE A 131 -3.86 -4.34 -12.72
N GLN A 132 -2.92 -3.42 -12.60
CA GLN A 132 -1.51 -3.74 -12.40
C GLN A 132 -0.94 -2.96 -11.22
N LYS A 133 0.01 -3.59 -10.52
CA LYS A 133 0.88 -2.90 -9.57
C LYS A 133 1.78 -1.94 -10.35
N GLU A 134 1.64 -0.65 -10.11
CA GLU A 134 2.41 0.41 -10.76
C GLU A 134 3.70 0.67 -9.98
N LYS A 135 3.56 0.97 -8.68
CA LYS A 135 4.67 1.24 -7.78
C LYS A 135 4.32 0.84 -6.35
N ILE A 136 5.36 0.70 -5.53
CA ILE A 136 5.25 0.59 -4.07
C ILE A 136 5.89 1.83 -3.44
N ILE A 137 5.26 2.35 -2.40
CA ILE A 137 5.74 3.48 -1.61
C ILE A 137 6.13 2.93 -0.24
N TYR A 138 7.44 3.00 0.06
CA TYR A 138 7.98 2.64 1.36
C TYR A 138 8.06 3.87 2.25
N GLY A 139 7.45 3.83 3.43
CA GLY A 139 7.62 4.83 4.48
C GLY A 139 8.59 4.34 5.55
N TYR A 140 9.48 5.21 6.00
CA TYR A 140 10.51 4.90 6.99
C TYR A 140 10.33 5.73 8.26
N ASN A 141 10.91 5.25 9.37
CA ASN A 141 10.83 5.88 10.70
C ASN A 141 11.43 7.29 10.80
N ASN A 142 12.21 7.69 9.81
CA ASN A 142 12.73 9.05 9.69
C ASN A 142 11.79 9.99 8.89
N GLY A 143 10.59 9.53 8.56
CA GLY A 143 9.59 10.25 7.77
C GLY A 143 9.85 10.26 6.25
N LEU A 144 10.97 9.67 5.77
CA LEU A 144 11.22 9.57 4.34
C LEU A 144 10.21 8.61 3.70
N LYS A 145 9.82 8.92 2.46
CA LYS A 145 9.07 8.03 1.59
C LYS A 145 9.85 7.79 0.32
N VAL A 146 9.99 6.52 -0.09
CA VAL A 146 10.70 6.12 -1.32
C VAL A 146 9.75 5.33 -2.21
N GLU A 147 9.58 5.80 -3.44
CA GLU A 147 8.79 5.09 -4.44
C GLU A 147 9.67 4.14 -5.27
N LYS A 148 9.16 2.95 -5.55
CA LYS A 148 9.79 1.97 -6.43
C LYS A 148 8.79 1.44 -7.45
N PRO A 149 9.04 1.60 -8.76
CA PRO A 149 8.15 1.04 -9.78
C PRO A 149 8.28 -0.49 -9.80
N PHE A 150 7.16 -1.17 -10.04
CA PHE A 150 7.17 -2.62 -10.29
C PHE A 150 7.72 -2.87 -11.70
N GLN A 151 8.79 -3.66 -11.80
CA GLN A 151 9.32 -4.15 -13.08
C GLN A 151 8.59 -5.42 -13.56
N SER A 152 7.98 -6.15 -12.62
CA SER A 152 7.21 -7.37 -12.87
C SER A 152 6.07 -7.46 -11.86
N GLN A 153 4.91 -7.99 -12.27
CA GLN A 153 3.75 -8.16 -11.38
C GLN A 153 3.97 -9.24 -10.30
N ASN A 154 4.98 -10.10 -10.46
CA ASN A 154 5.23 -11.22 -9.55
C ASN A 154 6.37 -10.97 -8.56
N GLN A 155 7.04 -9.82 -8.65
CA GLN A 155 8.18 -9.49 -7.81
C GLN A 155 7.98 -8.12 -7.17
N THR A 156 7.84 -8.12 -5.85
CA THR A 156 7.88 -6.88 -5.06
C THR A 156 9.30 -6.32 -5.09
N PRO A 157 9.49 -5.05 -5.51
CA PRO A 157 10.80 -4.39 -5.42
C PRO A 157 11.36 -4.48 -4.00
N GLU A 158 12.67 -4.45 -3.82
CA GLU A 158 13.24 -4.42 -2.47
C GLU A 158 13.25 -2.98 -1.92
N PRO A 159 13.00 -2.80 -0.60
CA PRO A 159 13.15 -1.51 0.04
C PRO A 159 14.63 -1.12 0.02
N THR A 160 14.93 0.13 -0.27
CA THR A 160 16.32 0.64 -0.18
C THR A 160 16.57 1.12 1.24
N SER A 161 17.80 0.97 1.75
CA SER A 161 18.15 1.62 3.01
C SER A 161 17.91 3.12 2.90
N PRO A 162 17.10 3.72 3.80
CA PRO A 162 16.89 5.15 3.77
C PRO A 162 18.24 5.83 4.07
N GLY A 163 18.56 6.86 3.29
CA GLY A 163 19.67 7.75 3.61
C GLY A 163 19.44 8.45 4.96
N PRO A 164 20.40 9.29 5.39
CA PRO A 164 20.27 10.03 6.65
C PRO A 164 18.99 10.87 6.67
N SER A 165 18.36 10.98 7.85
CA SER A 165 17.16 11.80 8.05
C SER A 165 17.47 13.30 7.88
N TRP A 166 16.43 14.13 7.68
CA TRP A 166 16.60 15.60 7.69
C TRP A 166 17.17 16.11 9.02
N ASP A 167 16.81 15.49 10.15
CA ASP A 167 17.38 15.83 11.46
C ASP A 167 18.89 15.57 11.51
N TYR A 168 19.36 14.48 10.90
CA TYR A 168 20.80 14.22 10.79
C TYR A 168 21.52 15.36 10.06
N TYR A 169 20.96 15.84 8.94
CA TYR A 169 21.52 16.98 8.21
C TYR A 169 21.53 18.26 9.06
N ILE A 170 20.49 18.51 9.84
CA ILE A 170 20.43 19.68 10.74
C ILE A 170 21.52 19.60 11.80
N TYR A 171 21.63 18.46 12.51
CA TYR A 171 22.57 18.32 13.63
C TYR A 171 24.03 18.25 13.20
N PHE A 172 24.32 17.51 12.12
CA PHE A 172 25.70 17.20 11.73
C PHE A 172 26.24 18.06 10.59
N ILE A 173 25.39 18.78 9.86
CA ILE A 173 25.84 19.69 8.78
C ILE A 173 25.47 21.14 9.11
N VAL A 174 24.19 21.44 9.33
CA VAL A 174 23.73 22.82 9.47
C VAL A 174 24.26 23.46 10.75
N LEU A 175 24.15 22.79 11.91
CA LEU A 175 24.63 23.33 13.19
C LEU A 175 26.14 23.64 13.19
N PRO A 176 27.03 22.75 12.71
CA PRO A 176 28.46 23.07 12.59
C PRO A 176 28.76 24.25 11.66
N ILE A 177 28.06 24.37 10.53
CA ILE A 177 28.25 25.50 9.60
C ILE A 177 27.83 26.82 10.26
N ILE A 178 26.70 26.84 10.97
CA ILE A 178 26.25 28.01 11.73
C ILE A 178 27.28 28.38 12.80
N ALA A 179 27.78 27.40 13.56
CA ALA A 179 28.80 27.62 14.58
C ALA A 179 30.09 28.22 13.99
N LEU A 180 30.57 27.69 12.86
CA LEU A 180 31.71 28.24 12.12
C LEU A 180 31.46 29.69 11.67
N GLY A 181 30.28 29.98 11.12
CA GLY A 181 29.89 31.32 10.71
C GLY A 181 29.93 32.31 11.88
N ILE A 182 29.43 31.93 13.05
CA ILE A 182 29.47 32.74 14.27
C ILE A 182 30.91 33.00 14.72
N ILE A 183 31.76 31.97 14.73
CA ILE A 183 33.17 32.09 15.10
C ILE A 183 33.89 33.07 14.16
N VAL A 184 33.73 32.90 12.85
CA VAL A 184 34.33 33.78 11.84
C VAL A 184 33.83 35.22 12.00
N PHE A 185 32.53 35.41 12.21
CA PHE A 185 31.94 36.73 12.46
C PHE A 185 32.55 37.41 13.70
N ILE A 186 32.71 36.68 14.82
CA ILE A 186 33.35 37.21 16.03
C ILE A 186 34.80 37.60 15.77
N ILE A 187 35.56 36.78 15.03
CA ILE A 187 36.97 37.05 14.70
C ILE A 187 37.08 38.32 13.84
N ILE A 188 36.25 38.46 12.81
CA ILE A 188 36.23 39.65 11.95
C ILE A 188 35.90 40.88 12.78
N ARG A 189 34.83 40.83 13.59
CA ARG A 189 34.42 41.97 14.42
C ARG A 189 35.49 42.39 15.43
N ARG A 190 36.24 41.44 15.99
CA ARG A 190 37.37 41.71 16.90
C ARG A 190 38.60 42.30 16.23
N LYS A 191 38.81 42.08 14.93
CA LYS A 191 39.94 42.66 14.18
C LYS A 191 39.66 44.07 13.67
N THR A 192 38.39 44.41 13.48
CA THR A 192 37.97 45.73 12.97
C THR A 192 37.71 46.76 14.09
N SER A 193 37.64 46.32 15.35
CA SER A 193 37.64 47.17 16.55
C SER A 193 39.05 47.32 17.10
#